data_AF-A0A348XJS8-F1
#
_entry.id   AF-A0A348XJS8-F1
#
_cell.length_a   1.000
_cell.length_b   1.000
_cell.length_c   1.000
_cell.angle_alpha   90.00
_cell.angle_beta   90.00
_cell.angle_gamma   90.00
#
_symmetry.space_group_name_H-M   'P 1'
#
loop_
_entity.id
_entity.type
_entity.pdbx_description
1 polymer ?
#
loop_
_entity_poly.entity_id
_entity_poly.type
_entity_poly.pdbx_seq_one_letter_code
_entity_poly.pdbx_strand_id
1 'polypeptide(L)'
;MVATCLLQGGCLRVDFNLLVPVEPAVGAMEQLSFDVTLFSADSANLSAHLSRGKLRQGVLAWVAAQGADAIGLDVVTRNQRFRAPIGAFWSSPAQLAAKSMLVEIKTSRAACWPDHVRSENLLPELRSLKRDRQTLLAEIRDAEPHLRCSQSLFEEFAEWNYEKSDNPAYQQLSEDIRRVQTAIYRGTRFERLAAGTMAHKLYLAVPEGAVHPDELADGWGLLWVHEDQSVTCVADATHHTCPQDDVNRFAVAIAKSAKACVLFATGIDEAHACRIVQPPRRRRKPQ
;
A
#
# COMPACT_ATOMS: atom_id res chain seq x y z
N MET A 1 3.60 -34.34 -3.44
CA MET A 1 4.45 -35.17 -2.56
C MET A 1 4.34 -36.61 -3.03
N VAL A 2 5.37 -37.15 -3.65
CA VAL A 2 5.49 -38.60 -3.89
C VAL A 2 6.88 -38.99 -3.40
N ALA A 3 6.94 -39.86 -2.40
CA ALA A 3 8.18 -40.38 -1.86
C ALA A 3 8.45 -41.74 -2.51
N THR A 4 9.55 -41.86 -3.25
CA THR A 4 10.03 -43.15 -3.77
C THR A 4 11.18 -43.60 -2.89
N CYS A 5 10.97 -44.64 -2.08
CA CYS A 5 12.02 -45.27 -1.28
C CYS A 5 12.74 -46.33 -2.13
N LEU A 6 14.04 -46.15 -2.36
CA LEU A 6 14.93 -47.21 -2.85
C LEU A 6 15.86 -47.63 -1.72
N LEU A 7 15.71 -48.88 -1.28
CA LEU A 7 16.58 -49.54 -0.31
C LEU A 7 17.75 -50.22 -1.04
N GLN A 8 18.95 -49.67 -0.90
CA GLN A 8 20.17 -50.45 -1.09
C GLN A 8 21.17 -50.11 0.03
N GLY A 9 21.50 -51.12 0.84
CA GLY A 9 22.70 -51.14 1.67
C GLY A 9 22.71 -50.23 2.89
N GLY A 10 21.87 -50.51 3.90
CA GLY A 10 22.22 -50.37 5.32
C GLY A 10 22.65 -49.00 5.88
N CYS A 11 22.54 -47.90 5.14
CA CYS A 11 22.85 -46.55 5.62
C CYS A 11 21.78 -45.58 5.13
N LEU A 12 21.01 -45.01 6.07
CA LEU A 12 20.01 -43.97 5.81
C LEU A 12 20.75 -42.66 5.48
N ARG A 13 21.06 -42.47 4.20
CA ARG A 13 21.46 -41.16 3.67
C ARG A 13 20.21 -40.46 3.15
N VAL A 14 19.74 -39.46 3.91
CA VAL A 14 18.75 -38.52 3.41
C VAL A 14 19.50 -37.44 2.65
N ASP A 15 19.71 -37.66 1.35
CA ASP A 15 20.25 -36.62 0.48
C ASP A 15 19.18 -35.55 0.27
N PHE A 16 19.27 -34.46 1.04
CA PHE A 16 18.53 -33.23 0.76
C PHE A 16 19.19 -32.56 -0.46
N ASN A 17 18.78 -32.98 -1.66
CA ASN A 17 18.96 -32.12 -2.82
C ASN A 17 18.14 -30.86 -2.60
N LEU A 18 18.84 -29.75 -2.35
CA LEU A 18 18.33 -28.38 -2.45
C LEU A 18 17.81 -28.18 -3.88
N LEU A 19 16.55 -28.56 -4.11
CA LEU A 19 15.76 -27.89 -5.11
C LEU A 19 15.54 -26.48 -4.56
N VAL A 20 16.35 -25.53 -5.05
CA VAL A 20 16.01 -24.12 -5.01
C VAL A 20 14.58 -24.01 -5.54
N PRO A 21 13.60 -23.55 -4.75
CA PRO A 21 12.29 -23.28 -5.29
C PRO A 21 12.49 -22.13 -6.27
N VAL A 22 12.38 -22.43 -7.56
CA VAL A 22 12.14 -21.43 -8.58
C VAL A 22 10.86 -20.73 -8.14
N GLU A 23 11.00 -19.47 -7.70
CA GLU A 23 9.86 -18.65 -7.36
C GLU A 23 8.87 -18.68 -8.52
N PRO A 24 7.59 -18.98 -8.30
CA PRO A 24 6.61 -18.72 -9.33
C PRO A 24 6.63 -17.20 -9.53
N ALA A 25 7.02 -16.78 -10.74
CA ALA A 25 6.94 -15.41 -11.18
C ALA A 25 5.57 -14.85 -10.76
N VAL A 26 5.58 -13.98 -9.75
CA VAL A 26 4.41 -13.25 -9.30
C VAL A 26 3.94 -12.50 -10.54
N GLY A 27 2.75 -12.89 -11.01
CA GLY A 27 2.19 -12.42 -12.27
C GLY A 27 2.38 -10.92 -12.40
N ALA A 28 2.99 -10.53 -13.52
CA ALA A 28 3.14 -9.16 -13.93
C ALA A 28 1.80 -8.44 -13.71
N MET A 29 1.77 -7.51 -12.76
CA MET A 29 0.76 -6.47 -12.75
C MET A 29 0.92 -5.77 -14.08
N GLU A 30 -0.08 -5.94 -14.95
CA GLU A 30 -0.25 -5.13 -16.15
C GLU A 30 -0.45 -3.69 -15.65
N GLN A 31 0.66 -2.97 -15.46
CA GLN A 31 0.67 -1.54 -15.21
C GLN A 31 0.22 -0.91 -16.51
N LEU A 32 -1.11 -0.79 -16.68
CA LEU A 32 -1.68 0.10 -17.67
C LEU A 32 -1.16 1.50 -17.36
N SER A 33 -0.22 1.93 -18.19
CA SER A 33 0.27 3.30 -18.28
C SER A 33 -0.94 4.23 -18.36
N PHE A 34 -1.27 4.87 -17.24
CA PHE A 34 -2.34 5.86 -17.20
C PHE A 34 -1.77 7.20 -17.60
N ASP A 35 -2.30 7.74 -18.69
CA ASP A 35 -1.96 9.07 -19.16
C ASP A 35 -2.50 10.12 -18.18
N VAL A 36 -1.62 10.63 -17.32
CA VAL A 36 -1.88 11.67 -16.29
C VAL A 36 -2.57 12.91 -16.85
N THR A 37 -2.52 13.10 -18.18
CA THR A 37 -3.14 14.20 -18.91
C THR A 37 -4.68 14.20 -18.87
N LEU A 38 -5.33 13.08 -18.47
CA LEU A 38 -6.80 13.00 -18.39
C LEU A 38 -7.41 13.48 -17.06
N PHE A 39 -6.61 14.04 -16.13
CA PHE A 39 -7.13 14.65 -14.91
C PHE A 39 -7.75 16.03 -15.22
N SER A 40 -8.97 16.05 -15.73
CA SER A 40 -9.73 17.29 -15.89
C SER A 40 -10.12 17.83 -14.52
N ALA A 41 -9.95 19.15 -14.30
CA ALA A 41 -10.37 19.83 -13.08
C ALA A 41 -11.89 19.68 -12.80
N ASP A 42 -12.67 19.36 -13.84
CA ASP A 42 -14.12 19.10 -13.73
C ASP A 42 -14.45 17.71 -13.16
N SER A 43 -13.53 16.73 -13.25
CA SER A 43 -13.71 15.38 -12.68
C SER A 43 -13.74 15.40 -11.15
N ALA A 44 -13.13 16.42 -10.52
CA ALA A 44 -13.14 16.61 -9.08
C ALA A 44 -14.55 16.86 -8.52
N ASN A 45 -15.47 17.37 -9.35
CA ASN A 45 -16.87 17.62 -8.99
C ASN A 45 -17.83 16.49 -9.38
N LEU A 46 -17.37 15.49 -10.16
CA LEU A 46 -18.20 14.39 -10.65
C LEU A 46 -17.92 13.06 -9.95
N SER A 47 -17.21 13.04 -8.81
CA SER A 47 -17.10 11.82 -8.02
C SER A 47 -18.42 11.55 -7.29
N ALA A 48 -19.15 10.50 -7.66
CA ALA A 48 -20.24 10.04 -6.82
C ALA A 48 -19.70 9.82 -5.40
N HIS A 49 -20.41 10.37 -4.41
CA HIS A 49 -20.04 10.21 -3.01
C HIS A 49 -20.16 8.74 -2.58
N LEU A 50 -19.10 7.97 -2.81
CA LEU A 50 -18.99 6.61 -2.31
C LEU A 50 -18.94 6.66 -0.79
N SER A 51 -19.87 5.92 -0.16
CA SER A 51 -19.84 5.78 1.28
C SER A 51 -18.53 5.11 1.70
N ARG A 52 -18.03 5.45 2.90
CA ARG A 52 -16.85 4.81 3.49
C ARG A 52 -16.96 3.28 3.48
N GLY A 53 -18.18 2.75 3.63
CA GLY A 53 -18.46 1.31 3.55
C GLY A 53 -18.18 0.71 2.18
N LYS A 54 -18.64 1.36 1.10
CA LYS A 54 -18.38 0.93 -0.28
C LYS A 54 -16.89 1.04 -0.64
N LEU A 55 -16.24 2.14 -0.27
CA LEU A 55 -14.78 2.29 -0.44
C LEU A 55 -14.03 1.15 0.24
N ARG A 56 -14.38 0.85 1.50
CA ARG A 56 -13.78 -0.25 2.26
C ARG A 56 -14.01 -1.60 1.60
N GLN A 57 -15.21 -1.86 1.05
CA GLN A 57 -15.52 -3.11 0.35
C GLN A 57 -14.66 -3.30 -0.91
N GLY A 58 -14.57 -2.27 -1.76
CA GLY A 58 -13.74 -2.34 -2.97
C GLY A 58 -12.27 -2.58 -2.64
N VAL A 59 -11.72 -1.83 -1.67
CA VAL A 59 -10.33 -2.00 -1.24
C VAL A 59 -10.09 -3.39 -0.63
N LEU A 60 -11.03 -3.91 0.17
CA LEU A 60 -10.90 -5.27 0.69
C LEU A 60 -10.86 -6.33 -0.42
N ALA A 61 -11.71 -6.20 -1.43
CA ALA A 61 -11.71 -7.10 -2.58
C ALA A 61 -10.38 -7.03 -3.33
N TRP A 62 -9.85 -5.81 -3.53
CA TRP A 62 -8.55 -5.60 -4.16
C TRP A 62 -7.40 -6.23 -3.34
N VAL A 63 -7.35 -6.01 -2.03
CA VAL A 63 -6.32 -6.62 -1.16
C VAL A 63 -6.43 -8.15 -1.14
N ALA A 64 -7.65 -8.70 -1.13
CA ALA A 64 -7.85 -10.14 -1.19
C ALA A 64 -7.39 -10.74 -2.54
N ALA A 65 -7.64 -10.04 -3.65
CA ALA A 65 -7.19 -10.47 -4.97
C ALA A 65 -5.66 -10.49 -5.11
N GLN A 66 -4.94 -9.70 -4.30
CA GLN A 66 -3.46 -9.71 -4.21
C GLN A 66 -2.91 -10.93 -3.45
N GLY A 67 -3.76 -11.85 -2.99
CA GLY A 67 -3.34 -13.10 -2.35
C GLY A 67 -2.79 -12.93 -0.93
N ALA A 68 -3.25 -11.92 -0.18
CA ALA A 68 -2.85 -11.74 1.21
C ALA A 68 -3.24 -12.95 2.07
N ASP A 69 -2.31 -13.43 2.91
CA ASP A 69 -2.56 -14.57 3.82
C ASP A 69 -3.49 -14.19 4.98
N ALA A 70 -3.46 -12.91 5.39
CA ALA A 70 -4.36 -12.38 6.41
C ALA A 70 -4.72 -10.92 6.14
N ILE A 71 -5.98 -10.58 6.43
CA ILE A 71 -6.53 -9.23 6.30
C ILE A 71 -7.26 -8.88 7.60
N GLY A 72 -7.06 -7.66 8.07
CA GLY A 72 -7.62 -7.12 9.30
C GLY A 72 -8.34 -5.80 9.05
N LEU A 73 -9.38 -5.53 9.83
CA LEU A 73 -10.14 -4.28 9.79
C LEU A 73 -9.92 -3.48 11.07
N ASP A 74 -9.83 -2.15 10.93
CA ASP A 74 -9.64 -1.24 12.07
C ASP A 74 -8.47 -1.66 12.98
N VAL A 75 -7.37 -2.06 12.32
CA VAL A 75 -6.16 -2.65 12.90
C VAL A 75 -5.43 -1.61 13.72
N VAL A 76 -5.16 -1.93 14.99
CA VAL A 76 -4.41 -1.05 15.88
C VAL A 76 -2.98 -0.88 15.35
N THR A 77 -2.57 0.37 15.18
CA THR A 77 -1.19 0.70 14.80
C THR A 77 -0.34 0.94 16.07
N ARG A 78 0.98 1.12 15.90
CA ARG A 78 1.97 1.27 16.97
C ARG A 78 1.54 2.34 17.98
N ASN A 79 0.96 3.42 17.46
CA ASN A 79 0.27 4.39 18.26
C ASN A 79 -1.20 3.96 18.39
N GLN A 80 -1.57 3.44 19.57
CA GLN A 80 -2.90 2.89 19.85
C GLN A 80 -4.07 3.87 19.58
N ARG A 81 -3.77 5.16 19.42
CA ARG A 81 -4.74 6.20 19.01
C ARG A 81 -5.17 6.08 17.55
N PHE A 82 -4.41 5.38 16.71
CA PHE A 82 -4.71 5.22 15.30
C PHE A 82 -4.98 3.77 14.94
N ARG A 83 -6.08 3.57 14.22
CA ARG A 83 -6.48 2.30 13.66
C ARG A 83 -6.45 2.37 12.15
N ALA A 84 -5.61 1.57 11.51
CA ALA A 84 -5.61 1.43 10.07
C ALA A 84 -6.94 0.81 9.62
N PRO A 85 -7.68 1.44 8.68
CA PRO A 85 -8.93 0.87 8.18
C PRO A 85 -8.77 -0.56 7.68
N ILE A 86 -7.68 -0.82 6.94
CA ILE A 86 -7.32 -2.16 6.47
C ILE A 86 -5.81 -2.36 6.70
N GLY A 87 -5.46 -3.54 7.20
CA GLY A 87 -4.08 -4.04 7.23
C GLY A 87 -4.03 -5.45 6.67
N ALA A 88 -2.94 -5.78 5.98
CA ALA A 88 -2.73 -7.10 5.41
C ALA A 88 -1.26 -7.52 5.51
N PHE A 89 -1.02 -8.83 5.52
CA PHE A 89 0.33 -9.37 5.42
C PHE A 89 0.37 -10.65 4.58
N TRP A 90 1.58 -10.93 4.09
CA TRP A 90 1.95 -12.17 3.42
C TRP A 90 3.08 -12.80 4.22
N SER A 91 2.92 -14.06 4.53
CA SER A 91 3.87 -14.90 5.24
C SER A 91 4.85 -15.55 4.29
N SER A 92 5.95 -16.04 4.85
CA SER A 92 6.85 -16.97 4.18
C SER A 92 7.24 -18.08 5.15
N PRO A 93 7.81 -19.21 4.69
CA PRO A 93 8.25 -20.27 5.59
C PRO A 93 9.24 -19.79 6.68
N ALA A 94 9.98 -18.71 6.41
CA ALA A 94 10.97 -18.16 7.34
C ALA A 94 10.44 -17.02 8.22
N GLN A 95 9.35 -16.35 7.82
CA GLN A 95 8.89 -15.12 8.47
C GLN A 95 7.36 -15.08 8.57
N LEU A 96 6.84 -14.75 9.76
CA LEU A 96 5.41 -14.59 10.00
C LEU A 96 4.77 -13.60 9.02
N ALA A 97 5.44 -12.48 8.77
CA ALA A 97 5.02 -11.47 7.81
C ALA A 97 6.25 -10.97 7.03
N ALA A 98 6.50 -11.60 5.88
CA ALA A 98 7.55 -11.21 4.95
C ALA A 98 7.21 -9.94 4.17
N LYS A 99 5.91 -9.71 3.91
CA LYS A 99 5.39 -8.47 3.33
C LYS A 99 4.19 -8.01 4.15
N SER A 100 3.99 -6.70 4.22
CA SER A 100 2.87 -6.11 4.95
C SER A 100 2.40 -4.82 4.28
N MET A 101 1.11 -4.59 4.38
CA MET A 101 0.42 -3.47 3.73
C MET A 101 -0.54 -2.81 4.72
N LEU A 102 -0.60 -1.48 4.67
CA LEU A 102 -1.57 -0.67 5.38
C LEU A 102 -2.32 0.19 4.36
N VAL A 103 -3.64 0.20 4.45
CA VAL A 103 -4.48 1.07 3.60
C VAL A 103 -5.29 2.03 4.46
N GLU A 104 -5.08 3.33 4.24
CA GLU A 104 -5.91 4.40 4.78
C GLU A 104 -7.04 4.72 3.78
N ILE A 105 -8.27 4.93 4.28
CA ILE A 105 -9.44 5.20 3.45
C ILE A 105 -9.98 6.59 3.77
N LYS A 106 -10.12 7.43 2.74
CA LYS A 106 -10.70 8.77 2.81
C LYS A 106 -11.81 8.93 1.78
N THR A 107 -12.90 9.60 2.16
CA THR A 107 -14.10 9.75 1.33
C THR A 107 -14.08 10.98 0.42
N SER A 108 -13.10 11.86 0.59
CA SER A 108 -12.95 13.08 -0.21
C SER A 108 -11.53 13.63 -0.09
N ARG A 109 -11.17 14.51 -1.02
CA ARG A 109 -9.93 15.30 -0.98
C ARG A 109 -9.78 16.06 0.35
N ALA A 110 -10.83 16.76 0.76
CA ALA A 110 -10.89 17.51 2.00
C ALA A 110 -10.59 16.66 3.25
N ALA A 111 -11.02 15.39 3.25
CA ALA A 111 -10.77 14.48 4.36
C ALA A 111 -9.29 14.03 4.47
N CYS A 112 -8.50 14.18 3.41
CA CYS A 112 -7.08 13.88 3.40
C CYS A 112 -6.28 14.99 4.10
N TRP A 113 -6.61 16.27 3.85
CA TRP A 113 -5.91 17.43 4.42
C TRP A 113 -6.87 18.36 5.16
N PRO A 114 -7.16 18.08 6.44
CA PRO A 114 -8.14 18.87 7.21
C PRO A 114 -7.71 20.34 7.45
N ASP A 115 -6.40 20.64 7.45
CA ASP A 115 -5.89 22.01 7.47
C ASP A 115 -5.86 22.61 6.05
N HIS A 116 -7.05 22.94 5.56
CA HIS A 116 -7.30 23.40 4.18
C HIS A 116 -6.48 24.63 3.77
N VAL A 117 -6.31 25.62 4.66
CA VAL A 117 -5.74 26.92 4.30
C VAL A 117 -4.26 26.84 3.91
N ARG A 118 -3.47 25.95 4.53
CA ARG A 118 -2.05 25.78 4.20
C ARG A 118 -1.85 24.84 3.01
N SER A 119 -2.69 23.81 2.90
CA SER A 119 -2.56 22.79 1.86
C SER A 119 -3.01 23.29 0.48
N GLU A 120 -3.97 24.20 0.38
CA GLU A 120 -4.46 24.72 -0.91
C GLU A 120 -3.38 25.47 -1.72
N ASN A 121 -2.47 26.18 -1.06
CA ASN A 121 -1.37 26.89 -1.74
C ASN A 121 -0.15 25.99 -1.99
N LEU A 122 0.11 25.02 -1.11
CA LEU A 122 1.31 24.17 -1.17
C LEU A 122 1.14 22.94 -2.08
N LEU A 123 -0.09 22.44 -2.28
CA LEU A 123 -0.33 21.29 -3.14
C LEU A 123 -0.07 21.58 -4.63
N PRO A 124 -0.47 22.74 -5.21
CA PRO A 124 -0.06 23.11 -6.56
C PRO A 124 1.45 23.28 -6.72
N GLU A 125 2.13 23.85 -5.72
CA GLU A 125 3.59 23.98 -5.69
C GLU A 125 4.25 22.59 -5.69
N LEU A 126 3.81 21.70 -4.81
CA LEU A 126 4.30 20.31 -4.76
C LEU A 126 4.14 19.59 -6.11
N ARG A 127 3.00 19.78 -6.77
CA ARG A 127 2.75 19.23 -8.10
C ARG A 127 3.73 19.75 -9.15
N SER A 128 3.99 21.06 -9.15
CA SER A 128 4.96 21.65 -10.08
C SER A 128 6.34 21.04 -9.85
N LEU A 129 6.82 21.04 -8.61
CA LEU A 129 8.14 20.51 -8.25
C LEU A 129 8.30 19.02 -8.62
N LYS A 130 7.25 18.21 -8.44
CA LYS A 130 7.28 16.79 -8.85
C LYS A 130 7.35 16.59 -10.36
N ARG A 131 6.71 17.45 -11.15
CA ARG A 131 6.79 17.42 -12.62
C ARG A 131 8.16 17.88 -13.11
N ASP A 132 8.71 18.93 -12.49
CA ASP A 132 10.06 19.39 -12.77
C ASP A 132 11.06 18.27 -12.44
N ARG A 133 10.83 17.50 -11.36
CA ARG A 133 11.65 16.34 -11.00
C ARG A 133 11.58 15.27 -12.06
N GLN A 134 10.41 14.94 -12.59
CA GLN A 134 10.28 13.94 -13.66
C GLN A 134 11.04 14.36 -14.94
N THR A 135 10.98 15.64 -15.30
CA THR A 135 11.71 16.18 -16.44
C THR A 135 13.22 16.07 -16.22
N LEU A 136 13.70 16.48 -15.05
CA LEU A 136 15.11 16.42 -14.70
C LEU A 136 15.64 14.99 -14.58
N LEU A 137 14.82 14.04 -14.09
CA LEU A 137 15.18 12.62 -14.06
C LEU A 137 15.38 12.06 -15.47
N ALA A 138 14.61 12.51 -16.47
CA ALA A 138 14.82 12.10 -17.86
C ALA A 138 16.20 12.57 -18.37
N GLU A 139 16.58 13.81 -18.08
CA GLU A 139 17.90 14.36 -18.44
C GLU A 139 19.06 13.62 -17.72
N ILE A 140 18.88 13.28 -16.43
CA ILE A 140 19.87 12.54 -15.64
C ILE A 140 20.09 11.13 -16.19
N ARG A 141 19.06 10.47 -16.72
CA ARG A 141 19.23 9.14 -17.34
C ARG A 141 20.20 9.18 -18.51
N ASP A 142 20.15 10.25 -19.30
CA ASP A 142 21.05 10.43 -20.44
C ASP A 142 22.46 10.85 -20.00
N ALA A 143 22.57 11.71 -18.98
CA ALA A 143 23.85 12.26 -18.51
C ALA A 143 24.63 11.32 -17.56
N GLU A 144 23.94 10.54 -16.74
CA GLU A 144 24.50 9.71 -15.66
C GLU A 144 24.06 8.23 -15.78
N PRO A 145 24.37 7.53 -16.90
CA PRO A 145 23.90 6.16 -17.14
C PRO A 145 24.42 5.13 -16.13
N HIS A 146 25.51 5.46 -15.42
CA HIS A 146 26.09 4.63 -14.36
C HIS A 146 25.16 4.45 -13.15
N LEU A 147 24.11 5.27 -13.02
CA LEU A 147 23.08 5.14 -11.99
C LEU A 147 22.10 3.99 -12.25
N ARG A 148 22.09 3.41 -13.46
CA ARG A 148 21.24 2.28 -13.80
C ARG A 148 21.66 1.03 -13.01
N CYS A 149 20.76 0.51 -12.18
CA CYS A 149 20.99 -0.68 -11.35
C CYS A 149 20.67 -1.98 -12.08
N SER A 150 19.69 -1.95 -12.97
CA SER A 150 19.19 -3.17 -13.63
C SER A 150 19.83 -3.40 -15.01
N GLN A 151 20.02 -4.67 -15.37
CA GLN A 151 20.36 -5.08 -16.73
C GLN A 151 19.12 -5.28 -17.62
N SER A 152 17.99 -4.67 -17.26
CA SER A 152 16.77 -4.75 -18.10
C SER A 152 17.08 -4.26 -19.51
N LEU A 153 16.61 -4.98 -20.52
CA LEU A 153 16.74 -4.57 -21.92
C LEU A 153 15.76 -3.45 -22.28
N PHE A 154 14.68 -3.29 -21.52
CA PHE A 154 13.66 -2.27 -21.74
C PHE A 154 13.75 -1.19 -20.67
N GLU A 155 13.71 0.07 -21.11
CA GLU A 155 13.85 1.25 -20.24
C GLU A 155 12.69 1.41 -19.25
N GLU A 156 11.48 0.99 -19.64
CA GLU A 156 10.29 0.99 -18.78
C GLU A 156 10.41 0.09 -17.55
N PHE A 157 11.29 -0.91 -17.59
CA PHE A 157 11.61 -1.78 -16.45
C PHE A 157 13.00 -1.52 -15.88
N ALA A 158 13.67 -0.44 -16.31
CA ALA A 158 14.99 -0.13 -15.82
C ALA A 158 14.92 0.48 -14.42
N GLU A 159 15.58 -0.16 -13.45
CA GLU A 159 15.77 0.41 -12.12
C GLU A 159 16.97 1.36 -12.11
N TRP A 160 16.79 2.54 -11.53
CA TRP A 160 17.78 3.62 -11.44
C TRP A 160 17.97 4.06 -9.99
N ASN A 161 19.21 4.26 -9.56
CA ASN A 161 19.52 4.76 -8.23
C ASN A 161 19.87 6.25 -8.25
N TYR A 162 18.84 7.10 -8.26
CA TYR A 162 19.01 8.56 -8.27
C TYR A 162 19.54 9.14 -6.96
N GLU A 163 19.58 8.36 -5.86
CA GLU A 163 20.18 8.82 -4.60
C GLU A 163 21.69 9.04 -4.73
N LYS A 164 22.32 8.42 -5.74
CA LYS A 164 23.75 8.57 -6.05
C LYS A 164 24.04 9.66 -7.09
N SER A 165 23.02 10.39 -7.54
CA SER A 165 23.24 11.44 -8.54
C SER A 165 24.00 12.63 -7.94
N ASP A 166 25.00 13.10 -8.67
CA ASP A 166 25.80 14.27 -8.33
C ASP A 166 25.19 15.59 -8.88
N ASN A 167 24.03 15.51 -9.56
CA ASN A 167 23.37 16.67 -10.15
C ASN A 167 22.85 17.64 -9.05
N PRO A 168 23.41 18.87 -8.93
CA PRO A 168 23.04 19.79 -7.86
C PRO A 168 21.61 20.32 -8.01
N ALA A 169 21.10 20.44 -9.24
CA ALA A 169 19.72 20.87 -9.47
C ALA A 169 18.73 19.81 -8.97
N TYR A 170 19.06 18.52 -9.13
CA TYR A 170 18.24 17.43 -8.62
C TYR A 170 18.25 17.35 -7.10
N GLN A 171 19.42 17.53 -6.48
CA GLN A 171 19.54 17.57 -5.02
C GLN A 171 18.73 18.74 -4.44
N GLN A 172 18.86 19.94 -5.02
CA GLN A 172 18.10 21.11 -4.60
C GLN A 172 16.59 20.89 -4.76
N LEU A 173 16.15 20.37 -5.90
CA LEU A 173 14.74 20.10 -6.16
C LEU A 173 14.16 19.05 -5.21
N SER A 174 14.94 18.01 -4.89
CA SER A 174 14.56 16.99 -3.92
C SER A 174 14.38 17.57 -2.52
N GLU A 175 15.27 18.48 -2.10
CA GLU A 175 15.15 19.20 -0.84
C GLU A 175 13.93 20.13 -0.79
N ASP A 176 13.63 20.81 -1.90
CA ASP A 176 12.44 21.66 -2.00
C ASP A 176 11.14 20.85 -1.91
N ILE A 177 11.06 19.71 -2.61
CA ILE A 177 9.94 18.76 -2.48
C ILE A 177 9.80 18.32 -1.01
N ARG A 178 10.91 17.90 -0.37
CA ARG A 178 10.92 17.46 1.02
C ARG A 178 10.43 18.55 1.97
N ARG A 179 10.84 19.79 1.75
CA ARG A 179 10.42 20.97 2.54
C ARG A 179 8.92 21.23 2.40
N VAL A 180 8.40 21.27 1.18
CA VAL A 180 6.96 21.49 0.91
C VAL A 180 6.12 20.34 1.47
N GLN A 181 6.54 19.09 1.27
CA GLN A 181 5.87 17.92 1.86
C GLN A 181 5.86 17.97 3.38
N THR A 182 6.98 18.33 4.01
CA THR A 182 7.03 18.50 5.46
C THR A 182 6.03 19.57 5.91
N ALA A 183 5.91 20.69 5.20
CA ALA A 183 4.94 21.73 5.52
C ALA A 183 3.48 21.26 5.41
N ILE A 184 3.16 20.38 4.46
CA ILE A 184 1.81 19.82 4.26
C ILE A 184 1.51 18.71 5.28
N TYR A 185 2.45 17.79 5.51
CA TYR A 185 2.20 16.52 6.19
C TYR A 185 2.64 16.48 7.64
N ARG A 186 3.42 17.46 8.13
CA ARG A 186 3.92 17.45 9.50
C ARG A 186 2.78 17.39 10.52
N GLY A 187 2.87 16.43 11.43
CA GLY A 187 1.87 16.17 12.48
C GLY A 187 0.60 15.47 11.96
N THR A 188 0.46 15.26 10.65
CA THR A 188 -0.71 14.60 10.08
C THR A 188 -0.70 13.10 10.36
N ARG A 189 -1.87 12.48 10.16
CA ARG A 189 -2.00 11.02 10.25
C ARG A 189 -1.10 10.30 9.24
N PHE A 190 -0.90 10.84 8.03
CA PHE A 190 -0.05 10.23 7.01
C PHE A 190 1.41 10.11 7.46
N GLU A 191 2.00 11.21 7.95
CA GLU A 191 3.37 11.20 8.47
C GLU A 191 3.50 10.24 9.64
N ARG A 192 2.54 10.23 10.57
CA ARG A 192 2.58 9.37 11.76
C ARG A 192 2.44 7.88 11.43
N LEU A 193 1.69 7.54 10.39
CA LEU A 193 1.59 6.16 9.90
C LEU A 193 2.87 5.75 9.18
N ALA A 194 3.44 6.63 8.35
CA ALA A 194 4.71 6.37 7.66
C ALA A 194 5.88 6.18 8.63
N ALA A 195 5.98 7.04 9.65
CA ALA A 195 6.98 6.91 10.71
C ALA A 195 6.79 5.67 11.60
N GLY A 196 5.66 4.96 11.49
CA GLY A 196 5.32 3.82 12.33
C GLY A 196 6.10 2.54 12.04
N THR A 197 6.76 2.43 10.89
CA THR A 197 7.60 1.29 10.44
C THR A 197 6.91 -0.09 10.51
N MET A 198 5.58 -0.13 10.47
CA MET A 198 4.80 -1.36 10.64
C MET A 198 4.46 -2.09 9.34
N ALA A 199 4.45 -1.34 8.23
CA ALA A 199 4.00 -1.81 6.95
C ALA A 199 5.02 -1.47 5.87
N HIS A 200 5.38 -2.46 5.06
CA HIS A 200 6.28 -2.28 3.93
C HIS A 200 5.65 -1.40 2.83
N LYS A 201 4.33 -1.48 2.64
CA LYS A 201 3.60 -0.66 1.68
C LYS A 201 2.46 0.11 2.35
N LEU A 202 2.33 1.39 2.03
CA LEU A 202 1.30 2.29 2.54
C LEU A 202 0.47 2.82 1.39
N TYR A 203 -0.85 2.63 1.44
CA TYR A 203 -1.75 3.12 0.39
C TYR A 203 -2.80 4.07 0.96
N LEU A 204 -3.15 5.07 0.16
CA LEU A 204 -4.34 5.89 0.33
C LEU A 204 -5.39 5.44 -0.68
N ALA A 205 -6.57 5.06 -0.19
CA ALA A 205 -7.73 4.75 -1.02
C ALA A 205 -8.76 5.87 -0.93
N VAL A 206 -9.16 6.38 -2.10
CA VAL A 206 -10.12 7.48 -2.27
C VAL A 206 -11.07 7.18 -3.43
N PRO A 207 -12.23 7.87 -3.52
CA PRO A 207 -13.01 7.87 -4.75
C PRO A 207 -12.15 8.28 -5.95
N GLU A 208 -12.49 7.76 -7.12
CA GLU A 208 -11.87 8.15 -8.39
C GLU A 208 -11.79 9.68 -8.55
N GLY A 209 -10.62 10.16 -8.99
CA GLY A 209 -10.38 11.58 -9.25
C GLY A 209 -10.30 12.48 -8.00
N ALA A 210 -10.52 11.96 -6.79
CA ALA A 210 -10.54 12.81 -5.59
C ALA A 210 -9.16 13.36 -5.20
N VAL A 211 -8.08 12.63 -5.49
CA VAL A 211 -6.70 13.03 -5.19
C VAL A 211 -5.84 12.79 -6.43
N HIS A 212 -5.04 13.79 -6.79
CA HIS A 212 -4.05 13.67 -7.85
C HIS A 212 -2.80 12.91 -7.33
N PRO A 213 -2.16 12.03 -8.12
CA PRO A 213 -0.96 11.29 -7.70
C PRO A 213 0.17 12.18 -7.17
N ASP A 214 0.45 13.30 -7.85
CA ASP A 214 1.46 14.28 -7.43
C ASP A 214 1.14 15.01 -6.10
N GLU A 215 -0.11 14.99 -5.63
CA GLU A 215 -0.48 15.56 -4.32
C GLU A 215 -0.13 14.62 -3.17
N LEU A 216 0.06 13.33 -3.45
CA LEU A 216 0.34 12.31 -2.45
C LEU A 216 1.73 12.49 -1.82
N ALA A 217 1.85 12.15 -0.53
CA ALA A 217 3.14 12.08 0.15
C ALA A 217 4.07 11.05 -0.52
N ASP A 218 5.36 11.35 -0.58
CA ASP A 218 6.34 10.43 -1.15
C ASP A 218 6.35 9.09 -0.36
N GLY A 219 6.51 7.99 -1.10
CA GLY A 219 6.49 6.64 -0.54
C GLY A 219 5.10 6.03 -0.30
N TRP A 220 4.02 6.78 -0.48
CA TRP A 220 2.66 6.26 -0.46
C TRP A 220 2.21 5.83 -1.87
N GLY A 221 1.34 4.83 -1.94
CA GLY A 221 0.59 4.48 -3.15
C GLY A 221 -0.83 5.05 -3.13
N LEU A 222 -1.44 5.15 -4.31
CA LEU A 222 -2.79 5.68 -4.50
C LEU A 222 -3.70 4.63 -5.14
N LEU A 223 -4.83 4.38 -4.49
CA LEU A 223 -5.90 3.53 -4.99
C LEU A 223 -7.12 4.40 -5.27
N TRP A 224 -7.61 4.36 -6.51
CA TRP A 224 -8.92 4.90 -6.86
C TRP A 224 -9.95 3.81 -6.81
N VAL A 225 -11.05 4.09 -6.11
CA VAL A 225 -12.21 3.21 -6.05
C VAL A 225 -13.30 3.80 -6.93
N HIS A 226 -13.72 3.02 -7.92
CA HIS A 226 -14.78 3.37 -8.86
C HIS A 226 -16.17 3.11 -8.25
N GLU A 227 -17.22 3.60 -8.91
CA GLU A 227 -18.60 3.48 -8.42
C GLU A 227 -19.08 2.03 -8.26
N ASP A 228 -18.57 1.14 -9.11
CA ASP A 228 -18.82 -0.30 -9.10
C ASP A 228 -18.00 -1.05 -8.04
N GLN A 229 -17.19 -0.34 -7.24
CA GLN A 229 -16.23 -0.85 -6.25
C GLN A 229 -15.02 -1.58 -6.84
N SER A 230 -14.83 -1.53 -8.16
CA SER A 230 -13.53 -1.88 -8.73
C SER A 230 -12.47 -0.88 -8.25
N VAL A 231 -11.22 -1.33 -8.19
CA VAL A 231 -10.10 -0.55 -7.65
C VAL A 231 -8.96 -0.52 -8.65
N THR A 232 -8.52 0.68 -8.99
CA THR A 232 -7.36 0.91 -9.86
C THR A 232 -6.20 1.43 -9.02
N CYS A 233 -5.04 0.82 -9.17
CA CYS A 233 -3.79 1.29 -8.56
C CYS A 233 -3.17 2.35 -9.47
N VAL A 234 -3.30 3.62 -9.09
CA VAL A 234 -2.85 4.76 -9.91
C VAL A 234 -1.37 5.04 -9.67
N ALA A 235 -0.90 4.83 -8.45
CA ALA A 235 0.50 4.92 -8.08
C ALA A 235 0.83 3.78 -7.13
N ASP A 236 1.85 3.00 -7.45
CA ASP A 236 2.30 1.95 -6.54
C ASP A 236 3.05 2.55 -5.34
N ALA A 237 2.89 1.92 -4.18
CA ALA A 237 3.59 2.34 -2.98
C ALA A 237 5.05 1.88 -3.03
N THR A 238 5.97 2.77 -2.67
CA THR A 238 7.38 2.41 -2.46
C THR A 238 7.49 1.39 -1.32
N HIS A 239 8.40 0.43 -1.47
CA HIS A 239 8.70 -0.53 -0.43
C HIS A 239 9.56 0.10 0.67
N HIS A 240 9.00 0.21 1.88
CA HIS A 240 9.69 0.70 3.07
C HIS A 240 10.44 -0.42 3.77
N THR A 241 11.73 -0.24 4.03
CA THR A 241 12.51 -1.14 4.88
C THR A 241 12.05 -0.98 6.32
N CYS A 242 11.42 -2.03 6.86
CA CYS A 242 10.85 -2.03 8.21
C CYS A 242 11.57 -3.05 9.10
N PRO A 243 11.82 -2.75 10.39
CA PRO A 243 12.31 -3.75 11.34
C PRO A 243 11.33 -4.91 11.47
N GLN A 244 11.81 -6.14 11.37
CA GLN A 244 10.95 -7.34 11.35
C GLN A 244 10.07 -7.46 12.60
N ASP A 245 10.56 -7.01 13.77
CA ASP A 245 9.79 -7.00 15.01
C ASP A 245 8.53 -6.12 14.92
N ASP A 246 8.64 -4.95 14.28
CA ASP A 246 7.50 -4.04 14.13
C ASP A 246 6.47 -4.61 13.15
N VAL A 247 6.95 -5.23 12.06
CA VAL A 247 6.09 -5.94 11.10
C VAL A 247 5.39 -7.13 11.75
N ASN A 248 6.10 -7.92 12.55
CA ASN A 248 5.51 -9.06 13.29
C ASN A 248 4.45 -8.59 14.29
N ARG A 249 4.69 -7.48 15.01
CA ARG A 249 3.67 -6.87 15.91
C ARG A 249 2.44 -6.43 15.12
N PHE A 250 2.64 -5.87 13.93
CA PHE A 250 1.53 -5.50 13.05
C PHE A 250 0.74 -6.72 12.58
N ALA A 251 1.41 -7.81 12.19
CA ALA A 251 0.76 -9.07 11.82
C ALA A 251 -0.10 -9.65 12.96
N VAL A 252 0.40 -9.59 14.20
CA VAL A 252 -0.38 -9.98 15.39
C VAL A 252 -1.59 -9.05 15.59
N ALA A 253 -1.45 -7.75 15.37
CA ALA A 253 -2.56 -6.80 15.44
C ALA A 253 -3.62 -7.08 14.36
N ILE A 254 -3.19 -7.42 13.14
CA ILE A 254 -4.05 -7.87 12.04
C ILE A 254 -4.84 -9.12 12.47
N ALA A 255 -4.15 -10.15 12.96
CA ALA A 255 -4.80 -11.39 13.41
C ALA A 255 -5.82 -11.15 14.53
N LYS A 256 -5.50 -10.30 15.51
CA LYS A 256 -6.44 -9.91 16.58
C LYS A 256 -7.70 -9.22 16.03
N SER A 257 -7.53 -8.33 15.05
CA SER A 257 -8.67 -7.65 14.42
C SER A 257 -9.52 -8.60 13.57
N ALA A 258 -8.90 -9.56 12.89
CA ALA A 258 -9.58 -10.59 12.12
C ALA A 258 -10.39 -11.51 13.04
N LYS A 259 -9.81 -11.93 14.18
CA LYS A 259 -10.54 -12.66 15.24
C LYS A 259 -11.78 -11.89 15.68
N ALA A 260 -11.65 -10.59 15.96
CA ALA A 260 -12.80 -9.77 16.38
C ALA A 260 -13.91 -9.76 15.31
N CYS A 261 -13.55 -9.70 14.02
CA CYS A 261 -14.51 -9.80 12.91
C CYS A 261 -15.20 -11.17 12.85
N VAL A 262 -14.48 -12.28 13.08
CA VAL A 262 -15.05 -13.64 13.12
C VAL A 262 -16.02 -13.79 14.31
N LEU A 263 -15.63 -13.31 15.49
CA LEU A 263 -16.51 -13.34 16.67
C LEU A 263 -17.77 -12.50 16.42
N PHE A 264 -17.62 -11.30 15.87
CA PHE A 264 -18.75 -10.44 15.52
C PHE A 264 -19.70 -11.11 14.51
N ALA A 265 -19.16 -11.71 13.44
CA ALA A 265 -19.94 -12.38 12.41
C ALA A 265 -20.68 -13.62 12.93
N THR A 266 -20.13 -14.32 13.93
CA THR A 266 -20.75 -15.48 14.58
C THR A 266 -21.66 -15.09 15.75
N GLY A 267 -21.71 -13.80 16.11
CA GLY A 267 -22.53 -13.32 17.22
C GLY A 267 -21.93 -13.65 18.60
N ILE A 268 -20.61 -13.67 18.74
CA ILE A 268 -19.93 -13.86 20.01
C ILE A 268 -19.43 -12.51 20.52
N ASP A 269 -19.90 -12.10 21.69
CA ASP A 269 -19.45 -10.89 22.37
C ASP A 269 -18.41 -11.21 23.47
N GLU A 270 -17.13 -11.01 23.14
CA GLU A 270 -16.01 -11.24 24.05
C GLU A 270 -15.97 -10.26 25.22
N ALA A 271 -16.56 -9.06 25.10
CA ALA A 271 -16.55 -8.06 26.16
C ALA A 271 -17.42 -8.47 27.36
N HIS A 272 -18.41 -9.33 27.14
CA HIS A 272 -19.36 -9.77 28.16
C HIS A 272 -19.27 -11.28 28.42
N ALA A 273 -18.06 -11.80 28.68
CA ALA A 273 -17.82 -13.21 28.98
C ALA A 273 -18.25 -14.18 27.85
N CYS A 274 -18.01 -13.80 26.59
CA CYS A 274 -18.33 -14.60 25.40
C CYS A 274 -19.82 -14.96 25.28
N ARG A 275 -20.71 -13.99 25.59
CA ARG A 275 -22.15 -14.18 25.39
C ARG A 275 -22.47 -14.34 23.91
N ILE A 276 -23.45 -15.20 23.63
CA ILE A 276 -24.01 -15.37 22.29
C ILE A 276 -25.09 -14.32 22.08
N VAL A 277 -24.89 -13.47 21.09
CA VAL A 277 -25.82 -12.45 20.59
C VAL A 277 -26.31 -12.84 19.19
N GLN A 278 -27.44 -12.28 18.76
CA GLN A 278 -27.92 -12.50 17.39
C GLN A 278 -26.89 -11.93 16.40
N PRO A 279 -26.35 -12.75 15.48
CA PRO A 279 -25.39 -12.26 14.50
C PRO A 279 -26.07 -11.24 13.57
N PRO A 280 -25.29 -10.29 13.02
CA PRO A 280 -25.82 -9.29 12.07
C PRO A 280 -26.44 -10.00 10.86
N ARG A 281 -27.76 -9.92 10.74
CA ARG A 281 -28.48 -10.55 9.63
C ARG A 281 -28.29 -9.74 8.35
N ARG A 282 -27.92 -10.42 7.26
CA ARG A 282 -27.98 -9.84 5.91
C ARG A 282 -29.43 -9.45 5.64
N ARG A 283 -29.73 -8.14 5.54
CA ARG A 283 -31.06 -7.68 5.09
C ARG A 283 -31.27 -8.21 3.67
N ARG A 284 -32.16 -9.19 3.52
CA ARG A 284 -32.67 -9.59 2.20
C ARG A 284 -33.53 -8.41 1.71
N LYS A 285 -33.24 -7.88 0.52
CA LYS A 285 -34.21 -6.99 -0.15
C LYS A 285 -35.44 -7.85 -0.48
N PRO A 286 -36.67 -7.40 -0.20
CA PRO A 286 -37.86 -8.07 -0.72
C PRO A 286 -37.78 -8.09 -2.25
N GLN A 287 -38.17 -9.23 -2.83
CA GLN A 287 -38.23 -9.44 -4.29
C GLN A 287 -39.32 -8.56 -4.90
#